data_AF-D8FRQ0-F1
#
_entry.id   AF-D8FRQ0-F1
#
_cell.length_a   1.000
_cell.length_b   1.000
_cell.length_c   1.000
_cell.angle_alpha   90.00
_cell.angle_beta   90.00
_cell.angle_gamma   90.00
#
_symmetry.space_group_name_H-M   'P 1'
#
loop_
_entity.id
_entity.type
_entity.pdbx_description
1 polymer ?
#
loop_
_entity_poly.entity_id
_entity_poly.type
_entity_poly.pdbx_seq_one_letter_code
_entity_poly.pdbx_strand_id
1 'polypeptide(L)'
;MLYNMRDKSLEAINQKYGLKTDQIKCYFHYQPSFYHLHVHFINLKYDAPASTTMSAILLDDVINNLELNPEHYKKSTLTFTRKNGDKLMEMFREALKN
;
A
#
# COMPACT_ATOMS: atom_id res chain seq x y z
N MET A 1 14.37 -6.53 2.34
CA MET A 1 13.06 -7.25 2.23
C MET A 1 12.19 -6.68 1.12
N LEU A 2 11.84 -5.38 1.16
CA LEU A 2 10.95 -4.75 0.17
C LEU A 2 11.43 -4.89 -1.28
N TYR A 3 12.71 -4.67 -1.54
CA TYR A 3 13.34 -4.95 -2.83
C TYR A 3 13.09 -6.38 -3.33
N ASN A 4 13.34 -7.38 -2.49
CA ASN A 4 13.09 -8.78 -2.84
C ASN A 4 11.60 -9.05 -3.11
N MET A 5 10.69 -8.44 -2.34
CA MET A 5 9.25 -8.58 -2.59
C MET A 5 8.87 -8.00 -3.96
N ARG A 6 9.43 -6.85 -4.36
CA ARG A 6 9.19 -6.26 -5.67
C ARG A 6 9.78 -7.12 -6.79
N ASP A 7 11.10 -7.31 -6.76
CA ASP A 7 11.86 -7.81 -7.90
C ASP A 7 11.51 -9.29 -8.17
N LYS A 8 11.49 -10.13 -7.13
CA LYS A 8 11.20 -11.56 -7.30
C LYS A 8 9.74 -11.82 -7.65
N SER A 9 8.81 -11.01 -7.13
CA SER A 9 7.40 -11.16 -7.49
C SER A 9 7.14 -10.73 -8.92
N LEU A 10 7.72 -9.62 -9.37
CA LEU A 10 7.60 -9.15 -10.75
C LEU A 10 8.24 -10.13 -11.74
N GLU A 11 9.40 -10.69 -11.39
CA GLU A 11 10.02 -11.77 -12.17
C GLU A 11 9.10 -12.99 -12.26
N ALA A 12 8.57 -13.47 -11.13
CA ALA A 12 7.66 -14.61 -11.11
C ALA A 12 6.36 -14.35 -11.90
N ILE A 13 5.81 -13.13 -11.82
CA ILE A 13 4.63 -12.71 -12.59
C ILE A 13 4.95 -12.72 -14.09
N ASN A 14 6.11 -12.20 -14.49
CA ASN A 14 6.53 -12.21 -15.89
C ASN A 14 6.71 -13.64 -16.41
N GLN A 15 7.41 -14.49 -15.67
CA GLN A 15 7.66 -15.88 -16.06
C GLN A 15 6.36 -16.69 -16.18
N LYS A 16 5.41 -16.47 -15.26
CA LYS A 16 4.17 -17.26 -15.21
C LYS A 16 3.08 -16.74 -16.15
N TYR A 17 2.98 -15.42 -16.34
CA TYR A 17 1.85 -14.79 -17.04
C TYR A 17 2.26 -13.94 -18.25
N GLY A 18 3.55 -13.79 -18.54
CA GLY A 18 4.05 -12.97 -19.66
C GLY A 18 3.83 -11.47 -19.49
N LEU A 19 3.40 -11.01 -18.31
CA LEU A 19 3.14 -9.59 -18.04
C LEU A 19 4.46 -8.87 -17.75
N LYS A 20 4.65 -7.71 -18.39
CA LYS A 20 5.78 -6.82 -18.14
C LYS A 20 5.56 -6.03 -16.85
N THR A 21 6.66 -5.54 -16.26
CA THR A 21 6.63 -4.78 -15.01
C THR A 21 5.77 -3.52 -15.09
N ASP A 22 5.81 -2.83 -16.23
CA ASP A 22 5.00 -1.64 -16.55
C ASP A 22 3.50 -1.92 -16.71
N GLN A 23 3.08 -3.18 -16.65
CA GLN A 23 1.68 -3.60 -16.68
C GLN A 23 1.14 -3.92 -15.28
N ILE A 24 1.97 -3.84 -14.24
CA ILE A 24 1.63 -4.27 -12.88
C ILE A 24 1.72 -3.08 -11.92
N LYS A 25 0.65 -2.86 -11.13
CA LYS A 25 0.65 -1.96 -9.98
C LYS A 25 0.97 -2.76 -8.73
N CYS A 26 1.97 -2.32 -7.97
CA CYS A 26 2.42 -2.93 -6.72
C CYS A 26 2.16 -1.97 -5.55
N TYR A 27 1.39 -2.36 -4.54
CA TYR A 27 1.02 -1.44 -3.45
C TYR A 27 0.69 -2.14 -2.13
N PHE A 28 0.77 -1.38 -1.04
CA PHE A 28 0.26 -1.76 0.29
C PHE A 28 -1.10 -1.12 0.54
N HIS A 29 -1.94 -1.77 1.34
CA HIS A 29 -3.10 -1.11 1.92
C HIS A 29 -2.73 -0.32 3.17
N TYR A 30 -3.32 0.87 3.32
CA TYR A 30 -3.33 1.62 4.57
C TYR A 30 -4.73 2.21 4.82
N GLN A 31 -5.49 1.76 5.83
CA GLN A 31 -5.19 0.67 6.78
C GLN A 31 -5.30 -0.72 6.10
N PRO A 32 -4.48 -1.71 6.50
CA PRO A 32 -4.57 -3.06 5.96
C PRO A 32 -5.79 -3.82 6.50
N SER A 33 -6.25 -4.82 5.75
CA SER A 33 -7.33 -5.72 6.21
C SER A 33 -6.88 -6.65 7.34
N PHE A 34 -5.59 -6.97 7.42
CA PHE A 34 -4.97 -7.76 8.49
C PHE A 34 -3.53 -7.29 8.76
N TYR A 35 -3.09 -7.39 10.00
CA TYR A 35 -1.83 -6.82 10.49
C TYR A 35 -0.63 -7.78 10.34
N HIS A 36 -0.46 -8.30 9.15
CA HIS A 36 0.77 -8.93 8.69
C HIS A 36 1.15 -8.29 7.37
N LEU A 37 2.39 -7.83 7.22
CA LEU A 37 2.81 -7.06 6.04
C LEU A 37 2.58 -7.88 4.77
N HIS A 38 1.83 -7.30 3.82
CA HIS A 38 1.52 -7.93 2.53
C HIS A 38 1.46 -6.87 1.44
N VAL A 39 1.81 -7.29 0.21
CA VAL A 39 1.82 -6.44 -0.99
C VAL A 39 0.79 -6.97 -1.97
N HIS A 40 0.03 -6.08 -2.58
CA HIS A 40 -0.86 -6.37 -3.69
C HIS A 40 -0.13 -6.17 -5.01
N PHE A 41 -0.22 -7.15 -5.91
CA PHE A 41 0.23 -7.07 -7.31
C PHE A 41 -0.99 -7.23 -8.20
N ILE A 42 -1.34 -6.19 -8.96
CA ILE A 42 -2.51 -6.21 -9.86
C ILE A 42 -2.13 -5.78 -11.26
N ASN A 43 -2.83 -6.31 -12.27
CA ASN A 43 -2.72 -5.78 -13.62
C ASN A 43 -3.30 -4.36 -13.67
N LEU A 44 -2.63 -3.41 -14.33
CA LEU A 44 -3.10 -2.02 -14.45
C LEU A 44 -4.49 -1.89 -15.10
N LYS A 45 -4.90 -2.85 -15.92
CA LYS A 45 -6.22 -2.88 -16.56
C LYS A 45 -7.34 -3.33 -15.60
N TYR A 46 -7.00 -3.86 -14.42
CA TYR A 46 -7.97 -4.29 -13.45
C TYR A 46 -8.29 -3.17 -12.47
N ASP A 47 -9.55 -2.75 -12.45
CA ASP A 47 -10.06 -1.80 -11.46
C ASP A 47 -10.32 -2.52 -10.13
N ALA A 48 -9.23 -2.74 -9.39
CA ALA A 48 -9.27 -3.46 -8.13
C ALA A 48 -9.93 -2.60 -7.03
N PRO A 49 -10.84 -3.18 -6.23
CA PRO A 49 -11.32 -2.53 -5.01
C PRO A 49 -10.15 -2.08 -4.13
N ALA A 50 -10.27 -0.89 -3.53
CA ALA A 50 -9.26 -0.30 -2.63
C ALA A 50 -7.87 -0.05 -3.26
N SER A 51 -7.79 0.08 -4.59
CA SER A 51 -6.54 0.48 -5.30
C SER A 51 -6.36 2.00 -5.48
N THR A 52 -7.24 2.80 -4.86
CA THR A 52 -7.21 4.26 -4.91
C THR A 52 -6.15 4.84 -3.98
N THR A 53 -5.72 6.08 -4.22
CA THR A 53 -4.72 6.79 -3.39
C THR A 53 -5.11 6.93 -1.93
N MET A 54 -6.40 6.77 -1.60
CA MET A 54 -6.93 6.84 -0.24
C MET A 54 -6.83 5.54 0.54
N SER A 55 -6.40 4.46 -0.12
CA SER A 55 -6.27 3.12 0.47
C SER A 55 -4.96 2.45 0.10
N ALA A 56 -4.27 2.90 -0.95
CA ALA A 56 -3.09 2.28 -1.51
C ALA A 56 -1.86 3.19 -1.47
N ILE A 57 -0.72 2.64 -1.06
CA ILE A 57 0.60 3.29 -1.12
C ILE A 57 1.51 2.42 -1.99
N LEU A 58 2.09 2.98 -3.06
CA LEU A 58 2.89 2.20 -4.02
C LEU A 58 4.15 1.63 -3.34
N LEU A 59 4.52 0.41 -3.71
CA LEU A 59 5.70 -0.26 -3.15
C LEU A 59 7.00 0.52 -3.43
N ASP A 60 7.15 1.05 -4.64
CA ASP A 60 8.32 1.86 -5.00
C ASP A 60 8.37 3.18 -4.22
N ASP A 61 7.23 3.82 -3.96
CA ASP A 61 7.17 5.01 -3.10
C ASP A 61 7.56 4.67 -1.66
N VAL A 62 7.10 3.52 -1.13
CA VAL A 62 7.51 3.05 0.20
C VAL A 62 9.02 2.85 0.30
N ILE A 63 9.61 2.23 -0.72
CA ILE A 63 11.06 2.04 -0.78
C ILE A 63 11.76 3.40 -0.80
N ASN A 64 11.41 4.28 -1.74
CA ASN A 64 12.02 5.60 -1.87
C ASN A 64 11.87 6.44 -0.59
N ASN A 65 10.70 6.42 0.05
CA ASN A 65 10.44 7.15 1.28
C ASN A 65 11.36 6.68 2.43
N LEU A 66 11.60 5.37 2.55
CA LEU A 66 12.47 4.80 3.57
C LEU A 66 13.96 5.07 3.29
N GLU A 67 14.35 5.14 2.01
CA GLU A 67 15.71 5.52 1.63
C GLU A 67 16.00 6.98 1.91
N LEU A 68 15.04 7.87 1.63
CA LEU A 68 15.16 9.30 1.95
C LEU A 68 15.12 9.55 3.45
N ASN A 69 14.30 8.82 4.18
CA ASN A 69 14.17 8.96 5.63
C ASN A 69 13.73 7.63 6.28
N PRO A 70 14.61 6.96 7.04
CA PRO A 70 14.28 5.71 7.74
C PRO A 70 13.09 5.83 8.71
N GLU A 71 12.82 7.05 9.21
CA GLU A 71 11.72 7.34 10.13
C GLU A 71 10.47 7.90 9.43
N HIS A 72 10.41 7.88 8.08
CA HIS A 72 9.31 8.46 7.31
C HIS A 72 7.95 7.97 7.82
N TYR A 73 7.70 6.65 7.82
CA TYR A 73 6.41 6.08 8.18
C TYR A 73 6.07 6.14 9.67
N LYS A 74 7.02 6.58 10.52
CA LYS A 74 6.75 6.88 11.93
C LYS A 74 6.33 8.34 12.15
N LYS A 75 6.75 9.24 11.27
CA LYS A 75 6.56 10.70 11.42
C LYS A 75 5.55 11.30 10.46
N SER A 76 5.36 10.68 9.29
CA SER A 76 4.44 11.16 8.26
C SER A 76 2.99 10.98 8.69
N THR A 77 2.16 11.98 8.40
CA THR A 77 0.71 11.83 8.41
C THR A 77 0.29 10.99 7.22
N LEU A 78 -0.37 9.86 7.47
CA LEU A 78 -0.88 8.98 6.43
C LEU A 78 -2.40 9.12 6.33
N THR A 79 -2.88 9.48 5.15
CA THR A 79 -4.31 9.57 4.85
C THR A 79 -4.90 8.19 4.58
N PHE A 80 -6.09 7.92 5.11
CA PHE A 80 -6.83 6.69 4.83
C PHE A 80 -8.35 6.95 4.90
N THR A 81 -9.15 6.01 4.38
CA THR A 81 -10.61 6.03 4.49
C THR A 81 -11.15 4.86 5.30
N ARG A 82 -12.28 5.07 5.97
CA ARG A 82 -13.04 4.04 6.70
C ARG A 82 -14.53 4.25 6.49
N LYS A 83 -15.31 3.21 6.74
CA LYS A 83 -16.78 3.28 6.70
C LYS A 83 -17.29 4.15 7.86
N ASN A 84 -18.46 4.76 7.68
CA ASN A 84 -19.16 5.43 8.79
C ASN A 84 -19.50 4.42 9.89
N GLY A 85 -19.35 4.83 11.15
CA GLY A 85 -19.51 3.95 12.32
C GLY A 85 -18.33 3.01 12.58
N ASP A 86 -17.23 3.14 11.83
CA ASP A 86 -16.00 2.42 12.16
C ASP A 86 -15.37 2.98 13.44
N LYS A 87 -15.18 2.11 14.44
CA LYS A 87 -14.69 2.49 15.78
C LYS A 87 -13.35 3.23 15.74
N LEU A 88 -12.44 2.87 14.83
CA LEU A 88 -11.17 3.56 14.69
C LEU A 88 -11.37 5.00 14.21
N MET A 89 -12.26 5.21 13.24
CA MET A 89 -12.61 6.55 12.76
C MET A 89 -13.23 7.42 13.88
N GLU A 90 -14.07 6.84 14.73
CA GLU A 90 -14.63 7.52 15.90
C GLU A 90 -13.53 7.96 16.87
N MET A 91 -12.61 7.05 17.21
CA MET A 91 -11.47 7.35 18.09
C MET A 91 -10.60 8.49 17.55
N PHE A 92 -10.30 8.51 16.24
CA PHE A 92 -9.56 9.62 15.63
C PHE A 92 -10.32 10.95 15.69
N ARG A 93 -11.64 10.95 15.47
CA ARG A 93 -12.46 12.17 15.56
C ARG A 93 -12.52 12.72 16.99
N GLU A 94 -12.54 11.86 18.00
CA GLU A 94 -12.50 12.26 19.40
C GLU A 94 -11.14 12.84 19.77
N ALA A 95 -10.05 12.21 19.34
CA ALA A 95 -8.69 12.69 19.60
C ALA A 95 -8.42 14.08 18.99
N LEU A 96 -9.05 14.42 17.85
CA LEU A 96 -8.91 15.72 17.20
C LEU A 96 -9.72 16.86 17.83
N LYS A 97 -10.59 16.57 18.80
CA LYS A 97 -11.39 17.60 19.50
C LYS A 97 -10.66 18.23 20.69
N ASN A 98 -9.57 17.63 21.14
CA ASN A 98 -8.71 18.10 22.22
C ASN A 98 -7.43 18.72 21.66
#